data_AF-A0A940UQ92-F1
#
_entry.id   AF-A0A940UQ92-F1
#
_cell.length_a   1.000
_cell.length_b   1.000
_cell.length_c   1.000
_cell.angle_alpha   90.00
_cell.angle_beta   90.00
_cell.angle_gamma   90.00
#
_symmetry.space_group_name_H-M   'P 1'
#
loop_
_entity.id
_entity.type
_entity.pdbx_description
1 polymer ?
#
loop_
_entity_poly.entity_id
_entity_poly.type
_entity_poly.pdbx_seq_one_letter_code
_entity_poly.pdbx_strand_id
1 'polypeptide(L)' 'QLRLGLQKAKTFGLDKVRIICRDINIGSKKTILSNGGVYVDTIHGEESGLNVNRYDIQMNMNIN' A
#
# COMPACT_ATOMS: atom_id res chain seq x y z
N GLN A 1 -3.94 8.59 -8.98
CA GLN A 1 -2.54 8.33 -9.39
C GLN A 1 -2.02 6.95 -8.96
N LEU A 2 -2.32 6.45 -7.76
CA LEU A 2 -1.83 5.13 -7.28
C LEU A 2 -1.95 3.99 -8.32
N ARG A 3 -3.14 3.82 -8.93
CA ARG A 3 -3.39 2.81 -9.97
C ARG A 3 -2.36 2.81 -11.11
N LEU A 4 -1.93 3.99 -11.59
CA LEU A 4 -0.94 4.10 -12.67
C LEU A 4 0.45 3.63 -12.19
N GLY A 5 0.81 3.96 -10.94
CA GLY A 5 2.03 3.46 -10.32
C GLY A 5 2.03 1.94 -10.17
N LEU A 6 0.90 1.36 -9.76
CA LEU A 6 0.74 -0.10 -9.67
C LEU A 6 0.84 -0.79 -11.04
N GLN A 7 0.24 -0.20 -12.08
CA GLN A 7 0.38 -0.69 -13.45
C GLN A 7 1.85 -0.67 -13.91
N LYS A 8 2.59 0.39 -13.61
CA LYS A 8 4.02 0.46 -13.93
C LYS A 8 4.84 -0.56 -13.13
N ALA A 9 4.56 -0.73 -11.84
CA ALA A 9 5.19 -1.76 -10.99
C ALA A 9 5.02 -3.18 -11.58
N LYS A 10 3.83 -3.48 -12.11
CA LYS A 10 3.57 -4.75 -12.81
C LYS A 10 4.44 -4.94 -14.05
N THR A 11 4.74 -3.88 -14.80
CA THR A 11 5.67 -3.96 -15.96
C THR A 11 7.11 -4.28 -15.56
N PHE A 12 7.49 -4.05 -14.29
CA PHE A 12 8.78 -4.45 -13.75
C PHE A 12 8.79 -5.87 -13.17
N GLY A 13 7.69 -6.62 -13.29
CA GLY A 13 7.59 -7.98 -12.77
C GLY A 13 7.51 -8.06 -11.24
N LEU A 14 7.05 -7.00 -10.57
CA LEU A 14 6.85 -7.02 -9.13
C LEU A 14 5.57 -7.78 -8.78
N ASP A 15 5.69 -8.83 -7.97
CA ASP A 15 4.55 -9.63 -7.53
C ASP A 15 3.73 -8.96 -6.42
N LYS A 16 4.38 -8.09 -5.64
CA LYS A 16 3.79 -7.40 -4.49
C LYS A 16 4.45 -6.04 -4.27
N VAL A 17 3.68 -5.06 -3.82
CA VAL A 17 4.20 -3.77 -3.37
C VAL A 17 3.71 -3.43 -1.97
N ARG A 18 4.58 -2.79 -1.19
CA ARG A 18 4.31 -2.22 0.13
C ARG A 18 3.97 -0.74 -0.02
N ILE A 19 2.77 -0.34 0.38
CA ILE A 19 2.37 1.07 0.42
C ILE A 19 2.22 1.50 1.88
N ILE A 20 2.75 2.68 2.21
CA ILE A 20 2.63 3.25 3.55
C ILE A 20 1.88 4.58 3.49
N CYS A 21 1.10 4.89 4.53
CA CYS A 21 0.52 6.21 4.70
C CYS A 21 0.44 6.57 6.19
N ARG A 22 0.38 7.87 6.51
CA ARG A 22 0.04 8.31 7.86
C ARG A 22 -1.26 7.67 8.30
N ASP A 23 -1.33 7.25 9.55
CA ASP A 23 -2.50 6.62 10.15
C ASP A 23 -3.76 7.49 10.09
N ILE A 24 -3.58 8.81 10.25
CA ILE A 24 -4.65 9.80 10.16
C ILE A 24 -5.04 10.21 8.73
N ASN A 25 -4.30 9.76 7.69
CA ASN A 25 -4.61 10.12 6.32
C ASN A 25 -5.68 9.20 5.72
N ILE A 26 -6.93 9.53 6.02
CA ILE A 26 -8.13 8.78 5.58
C ILE A 26 -8.20 8.69 4.05
N GLY A 27 -7.82 9.74 3.33
CA GLY A 27 -7.86 9.78 1.86
C GLY A 27 -6.90 8.77 1.22
N SER A 28 -5.66 8.72 1.70
CA SER A 28 -4.68 7.72 1.27
C SER A 28 -5.12 6.32 1.67
N LYS A 29 -5.62 6.12 2.90
CA LYS A 29 -6.17 4.82 3.33
C LYS A 29 -7.24 4.33 2.37
N LYS A 30 -8.26 5.14 2.07
CA LYS A 30 -9.34 4.79 1.13
C LYS A 30 -8.79 4.47 -0.26
N THR A 31 -7.84 5.26 -0.75
CA THR A 31 -7.20 5.06 -2.06
C THR A 31 -6.44 3.74 -2.12
N ILE A 32 -5.71 3.36 -1.06
CA ILE A 32 -4.95 2.12 -1.00
C ILE A 32 -5.91 0.92 -0.97
N LEU A 33 -6.92 0.95 -0.10
CA LEU A 33 -7.92 -0.11 0.01
C LEU A 33 -8.68 -0.32 -1.30
N SER A 34 -9.06 0.75 -2.01
CA SER A 34 -9.76 0.65 -3.30
C SER A 34 -8.90 0.07 -4.43
N ASN A 35 -7.58 -0.04 -4.22
CA ASN A 35 -6.65 -0.67 -5.16
C ASN A 35 -6.19 -2.06 -4.67
N GLY A 36 -6.91 -2.67 -3.73
CA GLY A 36 -6.62 -4.02 -3.23
C GLY A 36 -5.57 -4.08 -2.13
N GLY A 37 -5.26 -2.96 -1.48
CA GLY A 37 -4.35 -2.94 -0.34
C GLY A 37 -4.91 -3.71 0.85
N VAL A 38 -4.15 -4.66 1.36
CA VAL A 38 -4.44 -5.40 2.58
C VAL A 38 -3.61 -4.82 3.71
N TYR A 39 -4.26 -4.43 4.81
CA TYR A 39 -3.56 -3.88 5.97
C TYR A 39 -2.63 -4.95 6.56
N VAL A 40 -1.39 -4.54 6.85
CA VAL A 40 -0.37 -5.37 7.48
C VAL A 40 -0.29 -5.03 8.96
N ASP A 41 0.10 -3.79 9.26
CA ASP A 41 0.25 -3.27 10.61
C ASP A 41 0.43 -1.74 10.61
N THR A 42 0.58 -1.18 11.81
CA THR A 42 0.96 0.22 12.04
C THR A 42 2.28 0.23 12.79
N ILE A 43 3.25 1.00 12.31
CA ILE A 43 4.52 1.18 12.99
C ILE A 43 4.63 2.61 13.51
N HIS A 44 5.24 2.76 14.69
CA HIS A 44 5.58 4.06 15.28
C HIS A 44 7.05 4.36 15.02
N GLY A 45 7.36 5.50 14.41
CA GLY A 45 8.73 5.97 14.24
C GLY A 45 9.13 6.87 15.40
N GLU A 46 9.91 6.37 16.36
CA GLU A 46 10.26 7.08 17.60
C GLU A 46 10.84 8.48 17.36
N GLU A 47 11.78 8.63 16.43
CA GLU A 47 12.40 9.92 16.09
C GLU A 47 11.39 10.91 15.49
N SER A 48 10.48 10.40 14.66
CA SER A 48 9.48 11.23 13.97
C SER A 48 8.23 11.50 14.81
N GLY A 49 7.99 10.70 15.85
CA GLY A 49 6.72 10.63 16.57
C GLY A 49 5.51 10.23 15.72
N LEU A 50 5.72 9.72 14.49
CA LEU A 50 4.65 9.43 13.54
C LEU A 50 4.27 7.96 13.53
N ASN A 51 2.97 7.72 13.42
CA ASN A 51 2.42 6.41 13.08
C ASN A 51 2.18 6.32 11.58
N VAL A 52 2.60 5.20 10.98
CA VAL A 52 2.29 4.90 9.58
C VAL A 52 1.66 3.52 9.46
N ASN A 53 0.55 3.46 8.73
CA ASN A 53 -0.10 2.21 8.35
C ASN A 53 0.61 1.64 7.13
N ARG A 54 0.87 0.34 7.14
CA ARG A 54 1.47 -0.40 6.03
C ARG A 54 0.44 -1.34 5.41
N TYR A 55 0.43 -1.38 4.09
CA TYR A 55 -0.46 -2.22 3.31
C TYR A 55 0.35 -2.96 2.24
N ASP A 56 -0.05 -4.20 1.95
CA ASP A 56 0.48 -4.96 0.82
C ASP A 56 -0.58 -5.03 -0.28
N ILE A 57 -0.16 -4.80 -1.54
CA ILE A 57 -0.98 -5.02 -2.74
C ILE A 57 -0.31 -6.11 -3.57
N GLN A 58 -1.03 -7.21 -3.80
CA GLN A 58 -0.62 -8.28 -4.70
C GLN A 58 -0.90 -7.87 -6.16
N MET A 59 0.06 -8.09 -7.05
CA MET A 59 -0.03 -7.73 -8.49
C MET A 59 -0.41 -8.91 -9.37
N ASN A 60 -0.19 -10.12 -8.86
CA ASN A 60 -0.53 -11.37 -9.52
C ASN A 60 -1.79 -11.92 -8.85
N MET A 61 -2.87 -11.97 -9.61
CA MET A 61 -4.06 -12.74 -9.23
C MET A 61 -3.76 -14.17 -9.67
N ASN A 62 -3.54 -15.09 -8.72
CA ASN A 62 -3.71 -16.50 -9.02
C ASN A 62 -5.22 -16.69 -9.28
N ILE A 63 -5.57 -16.79 -10.56
CA ILE A 63 -6.88 -17.29 -10.96
C ILE A 63 -6.79 -18.79 -10.73
N ASN A 64 -7.35 -19.26 -9.61
CA ASN A 64 -7.64 -20.68 -9.42
C ASN A 64 -8.79 -21.09 -10.33
#